data_AF-A0A946K031-F1
#
_entry.id   AF-A0A946K031-F1
#
_cell.length_a   1.000
_cell.length_b   1.000
_cell.length_c   1.000
_cell.angle_alpha   90.00
_cell.angle_beta   90.00
_cell.angle_gamma   90.00
#
_symmetry.space_group_name_H-M   'P 1'
#
loop_
_entity.id
_entity.type
_entity.pdbx_description
1 polymer ?
#
loop_
_entity_poly.entity_id
_entity_poly.type
_entity_poly.pdbx_seq_one_letter_code
_entity_poly.pdbx_strand_id
1 'polypeptide(L)' 'MPRIKETGGMTGFGGVYAHCPDLLQGFMYRYGLLWSHSRLDPVLKDLVRLKSANLNGCLY' A
#
# COMPACT_ATOMS: atom_id res chain seq x y z
N MET A 1 -16.47 -4.10 -11.54
CA MET A 1 -15.59 -5.18 -11.05
C MET A 1 -16.15 -5.69 -9.73
N PRO A 2 -16.29 -7.02 -9.54
CA PRO A 2 -16.73 -7.56 -8.26
C PRO A 2 -15.73 -7.16 -7.16
N ARG A 3 -16.22 -6.68 -6.01
CA ARG A 3 -15.36 -6.35 -4.86
C ARG A 3 -14.83 -7.65 -4.27
N ILE A 4 -13.51 -7.85 -4.33
CA ILE A 4 -12.84 -8.94 -3.62
C ILE A 4 -13.07 -8.73 -2.13
N LYS A 5 -13.55 -9.76 -1.41
CA LYS A 5 -13.69 -9.69 0.05
C LYS A 5 -12.29 -9.76 0.67
N GLU A 6 -11.95 -8.80 1.51
CA GLU A 6 -10.68 -8.77 2.24
C GLU A 6 -10.54 -10.02 3.12
N THR A 7 -9.32 -10.56 3.24
CA THR A 7 -9.04 -11.77 4.03
C THR A 7 -7.88 -11.56 4.99
N GLY A 8 -7.83 -12.36 6.07
CA GLY A 8 -6.70 -12.37 6.99
C GLY A 8 -6.67 -11.23 8.01
N GLY A 9 -7.80 -10.58 8.27
CA GLY A 9 -7.92 -9.50 9.28
C GLY A 9 -7.24 -8.19 8.89
N MET A 10 -6.66 -8.11 7.69
CA MET A 10 -6.06 -6.90 7.13
C MET A 10 -7.04 -6.21 6.19
N THR A 11 -7.07 -4.87 6.23
CA THR A 11 -7.93 -4.05 5.35
C THR A 11 -7.13 -3.43 4.19
N GLY A 12 -7.83 -2.97 3.16
CA GLY A 12 -7.26 -2.33 1.99
C GLY A 12 -6.38 -3.27 1.15
N PHE A 13 -5.32 -2.72 0.55
CA PHE A 13 -4.42 -3.47 -0.33
C PHE A 13 -3.80 -4.71 0.34
N GLY A 14 -3.48 -4.64 1.64
CA GLY A 14 -2.95 -5.79 2.38
C GLY A 14 -3.94 -6.96 2.42
N GLY A 15 -5.22 -6.67 2.67
CA GLY A 15 -6.29 -7.68 2.67
C GLY A 15 -6.56 -8.30 1.30
N VAL A 16 -6.38 -7.53 0.22
CA VAL A 16 -6.50 -8.03 -1.17
C VAL A 16 -5.29 -8.91 -1.54
N TYR A 17 -4.06 -8.47 -1.24
CA TYR A 17 -2.87 -9.28 -1.53
C TYR A 17 -2.77 -10.53 -0.66
N ALA A 18 -3.40 -10.55 0.53
CA ALA A 18 -3.42 -11.72 1.40
C ALA A 18 -4.04 -12.99 0.77
N HIS A 19 -4.82 -12.85 -0.31
CA HIS A 19 -5.31 -13.99 -1.10
C HIS A 19 -4.18 -14.75 -1.83
N CYS A 20 -3.01 -14.12 -2.02
CA CYS A 20 -1.84 -14.71 -2.64
C CYS A 20 -0.58 -14.43 -1.79
N PRO A 21 -0.09 -15.40 -1.00
CA PRO A 21 0.99 -15.19 -0.04
C PRO A 21 2.25 -14.57 -0.64
N ASP A 22 2.67 -14.98 -1.83
CA ASP A 22 3.87 -14.48 -2.50
C ASP A 22 3.73 -12.98 -2.86
N LEU A 23 2.55 -12.58 -3.31
CA LEU A 23 2.25 -11.17 -3.58
C LEU A 23 2.17 -10.35 -2.29
N LEU A 24 1.58 -10.90 -1.23
CA LEU A 24 1.55 -10.25 0.07
C LEU A 24 2.96 -10.03 0.62
N GLN A 25 3.84 -11.02 0.51
CA GLN A 25 5.22 -10.92 0.95
C GLN A 25 5.97 -9.82 0.20
N GLY A 26 5.85 -9.78 -1.13
CA GLY A 26 6.46 -8.74 -1.96
C GLY A 26 5.92 -7.34 -1.64
N PHE A 27 4.60 -7.23 -1.43
CA PHE A 27 3.96 -5.99 -1.01
C PHE A 27 4.50 -5.50 0.33
N MET A 28 4.52 -6.36 1.36
CA MET A 28 4.96 -6.00 2.71
C MET A 28 6.43 -5.59 2.73
N TYR A 29 7.30 -6.29 2.00
CA TYR A 29 8.72 -5.94 1.91
C TYR A 29 8.91 -4.54 1.32
N ARG A 30 8.31 -4.25 0.16
CA ARG A 30 8.46 -2.94 -0.51
C ARG A 30 7.80 -1.82 0.28
N TYR A 31 6.62 -2.09 0.87
CA TYR A 31 5.92 -1.13 1.72
C TYR A 31 6.78 -0.78 2.94
N GLY A 32 7.33 -1.77 3.64
CA GLY A 32 8.22 -1.56 4.78
C GLY A 32 9.48 -0.77 4.42
N LEU A 33 10.11 -1.08 3.28
CA LEU A 33 11.29 -0.34 2.81
C LEU A 33 11.00 1.16 2.61
N LEU A 34 9.87 1.50 2.00
CA LEU A 34 9.52 2.90 1.74
C LEU A 34 9.05 3.62 3.01
N TRP A 35 8.18 2.98 3.79
CA TRP A 35 7.48 3.65 4.88
C TRP A 35 8.22 3.59 6.21
N SER A 36 8.74 2.42 6.57
CA SER A 36 9.31 2.16 7.90
C SER A 36 10.83 2.22 7.95
N HIS A 37 11.52 1.90 6.84
CA HIS A 37 12.99 1.76 6.82
C HIS A 37 13.70 2.71 5.86
N SER A 38 12.96 3.61 5.22
CA SER A 38 13.53 4.62 4.33
C SER A 38 14.27 5.70 5.12
N ARG A 39 15.34 6.25 4.52
CA ARG A 39 16.04 7.45 5.01
C ARG A 39 15.40 8.75 4.53
N LEU A 40 14.35 8.68 3.71
CA LEU A 40 13.62 9.86 3.25
C LEU A 40 12.82 10.47 4.40
N ASP A 41 12.76 11.80 4.39
CA ASP A 41 11.94 12.57 5.32
C ASP A 41 10.47 12.10 5.31
N PRO A 42 9.85 11.85 6.47
CA PRO A 42 8.47 11.40 6.55
C PRO A 42 7.46 12.33 5.87
N VAL A 43 7.60 13.65 6.02
CA VAL A 43 6.69 14.63 5.43
C VAL A 43 6.80 14.59 3.91
N LEU A 44 8.02 14.50 3.39
CA LEU A 44 8.24 14.38 1.95
C LEU A 44 7.57 13.11 1.37
N LYS A 45 7.64 11.98 2.07
CA LYS A 45 6.98 10.74 1.64
C LYS A 45 5.47 10.92 1.53
N ASP A 46 4.84 11.57 2.51
CA ASP A 46 3.41 11.83 2.49
C ASP A 46 3.01 12.82 1.38
N LEU A 47 3.80 13.89 1.16
CA LEU A 47 3.55 14.83 0.08
C LEU A 47 3.62 14.16 -1.30
N VAL A 48 4.62 13.30 -1.53
CA VAL A 48 4.74 12.53 -2.77
C VAL A 48 3.58 11.57 -2.94
N ARG A 49 3.14 10.90 -1.86
CA ARG A 49 1.96 10.02 -1.86
C ARG A 49 0.70 10.80 -2.26
N LEU A 50 0.44 11.94 -1.62
CA LEU A 50 -0.73 12.77 -1.90
C LEU A 50 -0.71 13.35 -3.32
N LYS A 51 0.45 13.84 -3.77
CA LYS A 51 0.62 14.30 -5.16
C LYS A 51 0.29 13.17 -6.14
N SER A 52 0.84 11.98 -5.91
CA SER A 52 0.62 10.82 -6.79
C SER A 52 -0.83 10.37 -6.76
N ALA A 53 -1.48 10.35 -5.59
CA ALA A 53 -2.89 10.01 -5.46
C ALA A 53 -3.77 10.99 -6.25
N ASN A 54 -3.56 12.29 -6.09
CA ASN A 54 -4.28 13.33 -6.82
C ASN A 54 -4.09 13.23 -8.34
N LEU A 55 -2.85 13.01 -8.81
CA LEU A 55 -2.56 12.85 -10.25
C LEU A 55 -3.28 11.64 -10.86
N ASN A 56 -3.52 10.59 -10.07
CA ASN A 56 -4.21 9.38 -10.53
C ASN A 56 -5.72 9.39 -10.19
N GLY A 57 -6.26 10.47 -9.63
CA GLY A 57 -7.65 10.50 -9.17
C GLY A 57 -7.96 9.45 -8.09
N CYS A 58 -6.95 9.02 -7.33
CA CYS A 58 -7.12 8.06 -6.25
C CYS A 58 -7.60 8.80 -4.99
N LEU A 59 -8.87 8.58 -4.63
CA LEU A 59 -9.56 9.24 -3.52
C LEU A 59 -9.75 8.32 -2.30
N TYR A 60 -9.11 7.14 -2.31
CA TYR A 60 -9.18 6.16 -1.23
C TYR A 60 -8.44 6.65 0.03
#